data_AF-A0A946L3D8-F1
#
_entry.id   AF-A0A946L3D8-F1
#
_cell.length_a   1.000
_cell.length_b   1.000
_cell.length_c   1.000
_cell.angle_alpha   90.00
_cell.angle_beta   90.00
_cell.angle_gamma   90.00
#
_symmetry.space_group_name_H-M   'P 1'
#
loop_
_entity.id
_entity.type
_entity.pdbx_description
1 polymer ?
#
loop_
_entity_poly.entity_id
_entity_poly.type
_entity_poly.pdbx_seq_one_letter_code
_entity_poly.pdbx_strand_id
1 'polypeptide(L)'
;SEKRPDIALFHGEGSAVIVEFKAPGVSVDAYIGDLMEYAQLLAAKSNGKLKKFYGYLIGDQVNANRLTGYTRFPSGRGWFSTTGVVEHSSNERLGELYSEILFYDDVVDKAKKRLNVYKDRINLSLS
;
A
#
# COMPACT_ATOMS: atom_id res chain seq x y z
N SER A 1 8.90 19.55 6.92
CA SER A 1 8.14 19.23 5.70
C SER A 1 6.86 18.53 6.13
N GLU A 2 5.71 18.85 5.53
CA GLU A 2 4.51 18.03 5.78
C GLU A 2 4.64 16.74 4.95
N LYS A 3 4.97 15.63 5.60
CA LYS A 3 5.00 14.32 4.95
C LYS A 3 3.59 13.99 4.47
N ARG A 4 3.44 13.63 3.19
CA ARG A 4 2.16 13.35 2.55
C ARG A 4 2.36 12.20 1.56
N PRO A 5 1.47 11.19 1.54
CA PRO A 5 1.52 10.15 0.52
C PRO A 5 1.12 10.70 -0.85
N ASP A 6 1.50 10.00 -1.91
CA ASP A 6 1.08 10.35 -3.27
C ASP A 6 -0.45 10.28 -3.42
N ILE A 7 -1.07 9.25 -2.82
CA ILE A 7 -2.53 9.09 -2.81
C ILE A 7 -2.99 8.69 -1.40
N ALA A 8 -4.04 9.35 -0.91
CA ALA A 8 -4.82 8.91 0.24
C ALA A 8 -6.31 8.89 -0.12
N LEU A 9 -6.97 7.74 0.06
CA LEU A 9 -8.41 7.58 -0.13
C LEU A 9 -9.05 7.23 1.21
N PHE A 10 -10.11 7.94 1.58
CA PHE A 10 -10.82 7.74 2.84
C PHE A 10 -12.14 7.02 2.60
N HIS A 11 -12.42 5.99 3.39
CA HIS A 11 -13.68 5.26 3.35
C HIS A 11 -14.53 5.59 4.57
N GLY A 12 -15.87 5.61 4.39
CA GLY A 12 -16.82 5.91 5.46
C GLY A 12 -16.79 4.93 6.64
N GLU A 13 -16.18 3.75 6.46
CA GLU A 13 -16.07 2.68 7.47
C GLU A 13 -14.87 2.85 8.42
N GLY A 14 -14.25 4.04 8.49
CA GLY A 14 -13.11 4.30 9.36
C GLY A 14 -11.80 3.68 8.85
N SER A 15 -11.68 3.58 7.52
CA SER A 15 -10.48 3.07 6.84
C SER A 15 -9.89 4.08 5.87
N ALA A 16 -8.58 3.93 5.62
CA ALA A 16 -7.89 4.71 4.61
C ALA A 16 -6.99 3.80 3.76
N VAL A 17 -6.95 4.09 2.46
CA VAL A 17 -5.98 3.53 1.52
C VAL A 17 -4.89 4.56 1.29
N ILE A 18 -3.64 4.13 1.41
CA ILE A 18 -2.43 4.95 1.24
C ILE A 18 -1.66 4.33 0.08
N VAL A 19 -1.34 5.10 -0.96
CA VAL A 19 -0.50 4.62 -2.06
C VAL A 19 0.71 5.51 -2.18
N GLU A 20 1.87 4.89 -2.31
CA GLU A 20 3.16 5.54 -2.48
C GLU A 20 3.88 4.90 -3.68
N PHE A 21 4.27 5.74 -4.64
CA PHE A 21 5.03 5.33 -5.82
C PHE A 21 6.50 5.65 -5.63
N LYS A 22 7.38 4.73 -6.06
CA LYS A 22 8.82 4.98 -6.08
C LYS A 22 9.34 4.97 -7.51
N ALA A 23 10.18 5.96 -7.82
CA ALA A 23 10.80 6.08 -9.12
C ALA A 23 11.62 4.82 -9.49
N PRO A 24 11.80 4.51 -10.77
CA PRO A 24 12.62 3.39 -11.20
C PRO A 24 14.03 3.42 -10.60
N GLY A 25 14.53 2.27 -10.18
CA GLY A 25 15.83 2.13 -9.52
C GLY A 25 15.86 2.54 -8.04
N VAL A 26 14.74 3.02 -7.49
CA VAL A 26 14.62 3.34 -6.06
C VAL A 26 14.08 2.11 -5.31
N SER A 27 14.89 1.57 -4.39
CA SER A 27 14.53 0.38 -3.63
C SER A 27 13.41 0.67 -2.62
N VAL A 28 12.30 -0.06 -2.74
CA VAL A 28 11.09 0.19 -1.93
C VAL A 28 11.27 -0.16 -0.45
N ASP A 29 12.16 -1.11 -0.11
CA ASP A 29 12.43 -1.49 1.29
C ASP A 29 12.94 -0.33 2.15
N ALA A 30 13.55 0.69 1.55
CA ALA A 30 13.98 1.89 2.27
C ALA A 30 12.81 2.77 2.76
N TYR A 31 11.60 2.54 2.25
CA TYR A 31 10.43 3.41 2.47
C TYR A 31 9.25 2.68 3.12
N ILE A 32 9.44 1.44 3.59
CA ILE A 32 8.41 0.70 4.34
C ILE A 32 7.94 1.50 5.56
N GLY A 33 8.88 2.18 6.24
CA GLY A 33 8.57 3.03 7.40
C GLY A 33 7.65 4.22 7.08
N ASP A 34 7.63 4.70 5.84
CA ASP A 34 6.78 5.83 5.45
C ASP A 34 5.30 5.48 5.59
N LEU A 35 4.90 4.25 5.24
CA LEU A 35 3.51 3.80 5.37
C LEU A 35 3.04 3.80 6.84
N MET A 36 3.92 3.42 7.76
CA MET A 36 3.61 3.47 9.20
C MET A 36 3.46 4.91 9.68
N GLU A 37 4.37 5.81 9.29
CA GLU A 37 4.30 7.22 9.66
C GLU A 37 3.03 7.88 9.11
N TYR A 38 2.64 7.58 7.86
CA TYR A 38 1.37 8.04 7.29
C TYR A 38 0.17 7.50 8.07
N ALA A 39 0.16 6.23 8.42
CA ALA A 39 -0.93 5.63 9.20
C ALA A 39 -1.08 6.28 10.59
N GLN A 40 0.03 6.54 11.29
CA GLN A 40 0.03 7.27 12.56
C GLN A 40 -0.51 8.69 12.42
N LEU A 41 -0.02 9.44 11.42
CA LEU A 41 -0.49 10.80 11.15
C LEU A 41 -1.98 10.85 10.82
N LEU A 42 -2.47 9.92 10.01
CA LEU A 42 -3.90 9.84 9.66
C LEU A 42 -4.77 9.44 10.85
N ALA A 43 -4.31 8.49 11.68
CA ALA A 43 -5.00 8.13 12.91
C ALA A 43 -5.15 9.34 13.84
N ALA A 44 -4.07 10.07 14.09
CA ALA A 44 -4.04 11.27 14.92
C ALA A 44 -4.94 12.38 14.35
N LYS A 45 -4.79 12.72 13.06
CA LYS A 45 -5.61 13.76 12.41
C LYS A 45 -7.09 13.43 12.33
N SER A 46 -7.43 12.14 12.31
CA SER A 46 -8.83 11.69 12.33
C SER A 46 -9.47 11.70 13.72
N ASN A 47 -8.73 12.04 14.78
CA ASN A 47 -9.14 11.91 16.17
C ASN A 47 -9.64 10.49 16.50
N GLY A 48 -8.90 9.48 16.03
CA GLY A 48 -9.20 8.06 16.26
C GLY A 48 -10.34 7.47 15.43
N LYS A 49 -10.90 8.22 14.47
CA LYS A 49 -11.94 7.71 13.55
C LYS A 49 -11.39 6.72 12.52
N LEU A 50 -10.16 6.91 12.07
CA LEU A 50 -9.47 5.98 11.17
C LEU A 50 -8.65 4.99 12.01
N LYS A 51 -8.95 3.70 11.84
CA LYS A 51 -8.27 2.61 12.58
C LYS A 51 -7.74 1.50 11.68
N LYS A 52 -8.13 1.49 10.40
CA LYS A 52 -7.72 0.48 9.42
C LYS A 52 -7.00 1.17 8.26
N PHE A 53 -5.75 0.82 8.03
CA PHE A 53 -4.93 1.41 7.00
C PHE A 53 -4.50 0.33 6.01
N TYR A 54 -4.67 0.60 4.71
CA TYR A 54 -4.24 -0.26 3.62
C TYR A 54 -3.15 0.49 2.85
N GLY A 55 -1.90 0.16 3.11
CA GLY A 55 -0.73 0.80 2.49
C GLY A 55 -0.22 0.02 1.29
N TYR A 56 0.03 0.71 0.18
CA TYR A 56 0.57 0.14 -1.04
C TYR A 56 1.85 0.89 -1.42
N LEU A 57 2.97 0.19 -1.39
CA LEU A 57 4.24 0.71 -1.87
C LEU A 57 4.56 0.08 -3.23
N ILE A 58 4.60 0.90 -4.27
CA ILE A 58 4.70 0.44 -5.66
C ILE A 58 6.03 0.90 -6.26
N GLY A 59 6.84 -0.04 -6.73
CA GLY A 59 8.16 0.24 -7.31
C GLY A 59 8.65 -0.86 -8.26
N ASP A 60 9.96 -0.92 -8.49
CA ASP A 60 10.60 -1.91 -9.37
C ASP A 60 11.71 -2.72 -8.68
N GLN A 61 12.30 -2.21 -7.59
CA GLN A 61 13.39 -2.87 -6.85
C GLN A 61 13.01 -3.08 -5.38
N VAL A 62 13.40 -4.23 -4.82
CA VAL A 62 13.34 -4.50 -3.38
C VAL A 62 14.50 -5.38 -2.94
N ASN A 63 15.11 -5.05 -1.80
CA ASN A 63 16.00 -5.98 -1.11
C ASN A 63 15.19 -6.89 -0.17
N ALA A 64 14.90 -8.12 -0.62
CA ALA A 64 14.10 -9.08 0.14
C ALA A 64 14.69 -9.40 1.53
N ASN A 65 16.01 -9.31 1.72
CA ASN A 65 16.66 -9.55 3.01
C ASN A 65 16.30 -8.48 4.07
N ARG A 66 15.77 -7.33 3.64
CA ARG A 66 15.33 -6.23 4.52
C ARG A 66 13.84 -6.29 4.86
N LEU A 67 13.10 -7.27 4.33
CA LEU A 67 11.65 -7.41 4.48
C LEU A 67 11.26 -8.19 5.74
N THR A 68 11.70 -7.74 6.90
CA THR A 68 11.33 -8.37 8.18
C THR A 68 9.83 -8.25 8.43
N GLY A 69 9.17 -9.37 8.76
CA GLY A 69 7.73 -9.40 9.04
C GLY A 69 6.82 -9.36 7.80
N TYR A 70 7.39 -9.38 6.59
CA TYR A 70 6.64 -9.51 5.35
C TYR A 70 6.60 -10.97 4.89
N THR A 71 5.46 -11.35 4.31
CA THR A 71 5.22 -12.63 3.68
C THR A 71 5.13 -12.43 2.17
N ARG A 72 5.82 -13.27 1.40
CA ARG A 72 5.73 -13.21 -0.07
C ARG A 72 4.36 -13.70 -0.54
N PHE A 73 3.80 -13.06 -1.55
CA PHE A 73 2.57 -13.58 -2.16
C PHE A 73 2.81 -14.97 -2.79
N PRO A 74 1.81 -15.87 -2.76
CA PRO A 74 1.91 -17.16 -3.46
C PRO A 74 2.10 -17.04 -4.98
N SER A 75 1.70 -15.90 -5.55
CA SER A 75 1.85 -15.59 -6.97
C SER A 75 2.34 -14.15 -7.16
N GLY A 76 3.11 -13.94 -8.24
CA GLY A 76 3.76 -12.64 -8.51
C GLY A 76 5.03 -12.43 -7.68
N ARG A 77 5.51 -11.19 -7.65
CA ARG A 77 6.75 -10.80 -6.97
C ARG A 77 6.52 -10.07 -5.65
N GLY A 78 5.29 -9.63 -5.39
CA GLY A 78 4.95 -8.78 -4.25
C GLY A 78 5.02 -9.48 -2.89
N TRP A 79 4.90 -8.65 -1.86
CA TRP A 79 4.95 -9.04 -0.45
C TRP A 79 3.83 -8.34 0.31
N PHE A 80 3.42 -8.89 1.45
CA PHE A 80 2.46 -8.26 2.34
C PHE A 80 2.82 -8.43 3.81
N SER A 81 2.36 -7.52 4.65
CA SER A 81 2.48 -7.60 6.10
C SER A 81 1.29 -6.93 6.79
N THR A 82 0.96 -7.39 7.98
CA THR A 82 0.00 -6.73 8.87
C THR A 82 0.71 -6.38 10.16
N THR A 83 0.65 -5.12 10.57
CA THR A 83 1.28 -4.64 11.80
C THR A 83 0.37 -3.65 12.54
N GLY A 84 0.49 -3.58 13.86
CA GLY A 84 -0.26 -2.63 14.68
C GLY A 84 0.26 -1.22 14.47
N VAL A 85 -0.65 -0.25 14.32
CA VAL A 85 -0.31 1.17 14.41
C VAL A 85 -0.32 1.54 15.88
N VAL A 86 0.84 1.86 16.43
CA VAL A 86 1.02 2.16 17.86
C VAL A 86 1.63 3.54 18.02
N GLU A 87 1.11 4.31 18.97
CA GLU A 87 1.71 5.56 19.41
C GLU A 87 2.90 5.24 20.33
N HIS A 88 4.11 5.57 19.92
CA HIS A 88 5.32 5.15 20.66
C HIS A 88 5.47 5.82 22.03
N SER A 89 4.90 7.02 22.21
CA SER A 89 4.99 7.75 23.46
C SER A 89 4.09 7.16 24.56
N SER A 90 2.91 6.64 24.19
CA SER A 90 1.90 6.11 25.13
C SER A 90 1.75 4.59 25.09
N ASN A 91 2.35 3.92 24.09
CA ASN A 91 2.07 2.52 23.72
C ASN A 91 0.59 2.24 23.39
N GLU A 92 -0.19 3.28 23.10
CA GLU A 92 -1.60 3.12 22.72
C GLU A 92 -1.70 2.52 21.31
N ARG A 93 -2.54 1.50 21.14
CA ARG A 93 -2.85 0.95 19.82
C ARG A 93 -3.89 1.83 19.13
N LEU A 94 -3.45 2.56 18.12
CA LEU A 94 -4.28 3.46 17.32
C LEU A 94 -5.06 2.70 16.22
N GLY A 95 -4.53 1.58 15.75
CA GLY A 95 -5.14 0.82 14.67
C GLY A 95 -4.30 -0.33 14.14
N GLU A 96 -4.49 -0.64 12.86
CA GLU A 96 -3.77 -1.68 12.14
C GLU A 96 -3.45 -1.22 10.71
N LEU A 97 -2.22 -1.49 10.29
CA LEU A 97 -1.73 -1.27 8.94
C LEU A 97 -1.55 -2.63 8.27
N TYR A 98 -2.39 -2.90 7.28
CA TYR A 98 -2.10 -3.89 6.25
C TYR A 98 -1.30 -3.21 5.15
N SER A 99 -0.16 -3.78 4.76
CA SER A 99 0.71 -3.19 3.75
C SER A 99 1.10 -4.20 2.68
N GLU A 100 1.15 -3.74 1.43
CA GLU A 100 1.64 -4.51 0.29
C GLU A 100 2.79 -3.79 -0.40
N ILE A 101 3.79 -4.58 -0.81
CA ILE A 101 4.82 -4.16 -1.77
C ILE A 101 4.43 -4.76 -3.10
N LEU A 102 4.22 -3.90 -4.10
CA LEU A 102 3.82 -4.28 -5.45
C LEU A 102 4.82 -3.78 -6.49
N PHE A 103 4.91 -4.50 -7.60
CA PHE A 103 5.81 -4.17 -8.70
C PHE A 103 5.05 -3.59 -9.88
N TYR A 104 5.61 -2.58 -10.55
CA TYR A 104 4.97 -1.95 -11.70
C TYR A 104 4.57 -2.96 -12.79
N ASP A 105 5.44 -3.89 -13.16
CA ASP A 105 5.10 -4.90 -14.17
C ASP A 105 3.92 -5.77 -13.74
N ASP A 106 3.92 -6.21 -12.47
CA ASP A 106 2.83 -7.02 -11.90
C ASP A 106 1.50 -6.24 -11.91
N VAL A 107 1.53 -4.94 -11.62
CA VAL A 107 0.34 -4.06 -11.65
C VAL A 107 -0.15 -3.86 -13.09
N VAL A 108 0.75 -3.56 -14.02
CA VAL A 108 0.43 -3.36 -15.44
C VAL A 108 -0.13 -4.64 -16.06
N ASP A 109 0.44 -5.79 -15.76
CA ASP A 109 -0.03 -7.08 -16.26
C ASP A 109 -1.43 -7.41 -15.73
N LYS A 110 -1.68 -7.17 -14.44
CA LYS A 110 -3.02 -7.34 -13.85
C LYS A 110 -4.03 -6.38 -14.47
N ALA A 111 -3.64 -5.12 -14.71
CA ALA A 111 -4.50 -4.11 -15.33
C ALA A 111 -4.86 -4.49 -16.78
N LYS A 112 -3.88 -4.93 -17.59
CA LYS A 112 -4.11 -5.41 -18.96
C LYS A 112 -5.07 -6.60 -18.98
N LYS A 113 -4.88 -7.59 -18.11
CA LYS A 113 -5.79 -8.74 -17.98
C LYS A 113 -7.21 -8.31 -17.63
N ARG A 114 -7.38 -7.40 -16.66
CA ARG A 114 -8.69 -6.86 -16.27
C ARG A 114 -9.35 -6.10 -17.41
N LEU A 115 -8.59 -5.30 -18.16
CA LEU A 115 -9.10 -4.56 -19.31
C LEU A 115 -9.57 -5.51 -20.41
N ASN A 116 -8.83 -6.58 -20.70
CA ASN A 116 -9.25 -7.58 -21.68
C ASN A 116 -10.55 -8.26 -21.27
N VAL A 117 -10.64 -8.74 -20.02
CA VAL A 117 -11.89 -9.32 -19.49
C VAL A 117 -13.06 -8.34 -19.59
N TYR A 118 -12.81 -7.04 -19.34
CA TYR A 118 -13.83 -6.02 -19.48
C TYR A 118 -14.28 -5.84 -20.93
N LYS A 119 -13.34 -5.77 -21.88
CA LYS A 119 -13.63 -5.69 -23.32
C LYS A 119 -14.46 -6.89 -23.81
N ASP A 120 -14.11 -8.10 -23.38
CA ASP A 120 -14.81 -9.33 -23.73
C ASP A 120 -16.28 -9.29 -23.23
N ARG A 121 -16.51 -8.74 -22.03
CA ARG A 121 -17.86 -8.65 -21.44
C ARG A 121 -18.79 -7.67 -22.14
N ILE A 122 -18.24 -6.65 -22.79
CA ILE A 122 -19.03 -5.57 -23.41
C ILE A 122 -19.00 -5.63 -24.94
N ASN A 123 -18.49 -6.71 -25.55
CA ASN A 123 -18.35 -6.90 -26.99
C ASN A 123 -17.69 -5.71 -27.72
N LEU A 124 -16.77 -5.00 -27.05
CA LEU A 124 -16.03 -3.90 -27.67
C LEU A 124 -14.93 -4.47 -28.57
N SER A 125 -15.30 -4.74 -29.83
CA SER A 125 -14.33 -4.88 -30.92
C SER A 125 -13.93 -3.48 -31.37
N LEU A 126 -12.77 -3.00 -30.89
CA LEU A 126 -12.12 -1.86 -31.53
C LEU A 126 -11.60 -2.35 -32.88
N SER A 127 -12.22 -1.85 -33.95
CA SER A 127 -11.82 -2.07 -35.34
C SER A 127 -10.55 -1.29 -35.68
#